data_AF-Q9Z6H5-F1
#
_entry.id   AF-Q9Z6H5-F1
#
_cell.length_a   1.000
_cell.length_b   1.000
_cell.length_c   1.000
_cell.angle_alpha   90.00
_cell.angle_beta   90.00
_cell.angle_gamma   90.00
#
_symmetry.space_group_name_H-M   'P 1'
#
loop_
_entity.id
_entity.type
_entity.pdbx_description
1 polymer ?
#
loop_
_entity_poly.entity_id
_entity_poly.type
_entity_poly.pdbx_seq_one_letter_code
_entity_poly.pdbx_strand_id
1 'polypeptide(L)'
;AFYIAQIAVNTTLALAPEKIVFGGGVMTQTHMIERVRKEFTKLMAGYVHVPYLLTDYIMTPSVANNGSATVGNFALAKELDEKNY
;
A
#
# COMPACT_ATOMS: atom_id res chain seq x y z
N ALA A 1 6.78 2.14 12.00
CA ALA A 1 6.46 0.71 11.76
C ALA A 1 5.21 0.27 12.51
N PHE A 2 5.22 0.13 13.85
CA PHE A 2 4.08 -0.38 14.63
C PHE A 2 2.73 0.30 14.32
N TYR A 3 2.65 1.63 14.38
CA TYR A 3 1.41 2.36 14.07
C TYR A 3 0.94 2.20 12.61
N ILE A 4 1.89 2.09 11.67
CA ILE A 4 1.57 1.83 10.25
C ILE A 4 1.03 0.40 10.08
N ALA A 5 1.57 -0.56 10.82
CA ALA A 5 1.05 -1.91 10.85
C ALA A 5 -0.34 -2.00 11.46
N GLN A 6 -0.65 -1.21 12.51
CA GLN A 6 -2.00 -1.15 13.07
C GLN A 6 -3.04 -0.68 12.05
N ILE A 7 -2.74 0.38 11.28
CA ILE A 7 -3.66 0.80 10.22
C ILE A 7 -3.76 -0.25 9.11
N ALA A 8 -2.67 -0.94 8.76
CA ALA A 8 -2.73 -2.06 7.81
C ALA A 8 -3.66 -3.19 8.30
N VAL A 9 -3.60 -3.56 9.58
CA VAL A 9 -4.52 -4.54 10.18
C VAL A 9 -5.96 -4.06 10.12
N ASN A 10 -6.22 -2.82 10.56
CA ASN A 10 -7.57 -2.25 10.54
C ASN A 10 -8.13 -2.20 9.12
N THR A 11 -7.34 -1.73 8.15
CA THR A 11 -7.72 -1.71 6.73
C THR A 11 -7.98 -3.10 6.19
N THR A 12 -7.15 -4.10 6.55
CA THR A 12 -7.35 -5.49 6.14
C THR A 12 -8.70 -6.03 6.64
N LEU A 13 -9.01 -5.80 7.92
CA LEU A 13 -10.22 -6.31 8.54
C LEU A 13 -11.48 -5.54 8.13
N ALA A 14 -11.35 -4.24 7.83
CA ALA A 14 -12.49 -3.39 7.48
C ALA A 14 -12.85 -3.45 5.99
N LEU A 15 -11.84 -3.50 5.12
CA LEU A 15 -12.03 -3.32 3.66
C LEU A 15 -11.64 -4.54 2.83
N ALA A 16 -10.89 -5.50 3.41
CA ALA A 16 -10.35 -6.66 2.70
C ALA A 16 -9.78 -6.32 1.31
N PRO A 17 -8.88 -5.32 1.20
CA PRO A 17 -8.34 -4.92 -0.10
C PRO A 17 -7.49 -6.04 -0.70
N GLU A 18 -7.25 -6.00 -2.01
CA GLU A 18 -6.31 -6.92 -2.65
C GLU A 18 -4.84 -6.49 -2.41
N LYS A 19 -4.60 -5.18 -2.21
CA LYS A 19 -3.27 -4.57 -2.00
C LYS A 19 -3.36 -3.33 -1.11
N ILE A 20 -2.34 -3.11 -0.29
CA ILE A 20 -2.10 -1.91 0.50
C ILE A 20 -0.77 -1.29 0.05
N VAL A 21 -0.83 -0.09 -0.50
CA VAL A 21 0.34 0.64 -0.99
C VAL A 21 0.65 1.82 -0.06
N PHE A 22 1.79 1.76 0.64
CA PHE A 22 2.25 2.82 1.53
C PHE A 22 3.29 3.70 0.83
N GLY A 23 2.90 4.95 0.51
CA GLY A 23 3.77 5.97 -0.07
C GLY A 23 4.29 7.01 0.92
N GLY A 24 4.88 8.09 0.39
CA GLY A 24 5.36 9.23 1.16
C GLY A 24 6.78 9.07 1.74
N GLY A 25 7.36 10.18 2.21
CA GLY A 25 8.77 10.24 2.64
C GLY A 25 9.15 9.33 3.81
N VAL A 26 8.19 8.86 4.61
CA VAL A 26 8.46 7.88 5.68
C VAL A 26 8.76 6.49 5.11
N MET A 27 8.14 6.16 3.97
CA MET A 27 8.24 4.85 3.35
C MET A 27 9.45 4.71 2.41
N THR A 28 10.18 5.80 2.15
CA THR A 28 11.41 5.78 1.33
C THR A 28 12.61 5.16 2.05
N GLN A 29 12.53 5.02 3.38
CA GLN A 29 13.56 4.31 4.15
C GLN A 29 13.48 2.81 3.83
N THR A 30 14.55 2.25 3.26
CA THR A 30 14.60 0.87 2.71
C THR A 30 14.08 -0.20 3.69
N HIS A 31 14.29 -0.02 4.99
CA HIS A 31 13.89 -0.99 6.01
C HIS A 31 12.50 -0.76 6.60
N MET A 32 11.81 0.34 6.26
CA MET A 32 10.53 0.68 6.88
C MET A 32 9.44 -0.33 6.49
N ILE A 33 9.33 -0.68 5.21
CA ILE A 33 8.30 -1.61 4.73
C ILE A 33 8.44 -3.00 5.38
N GLU A 34 9.67 -3.50 5.52
CA GLU A 34 9.93 -4.78 6.22
C GLU A 34 9.55 -4.73 7.69
N ARG A 35 9.82 -3.61 8.37
CA ARG A 35 9.39 -3.42 9.76
C ARG A 35 7.86 -3.37 9.87
N VAL A 36 7.17 -2.75 8.92
CA VAL A 36 5.70 -2.74 8.87
C VAL A 36 5.15 -4.15 8.67
N ARG A 37 5.69 -4.89 7.70
CA ARG A 37 5.31 -6.29 7.44
C ARG A 37 5.50 -7.17 8.68
N LYS A 38 6.63 -7.05 9.36
CA LYS A 38 6.90 -7.77 10.62
C LYS A 38 5.90 -7.46 11.73
N GLU A 39 5.60 -6.18 11.95
CA GLU A 39 4.62 -5.78 12.97
C GLU A 39 3.19 -6.17 12.57
N PHE A 40 2.86 -6.13 11.28
CA PHE A 40 1.56 -6.57 10.76
C PHE A 40 1.32 -8.05 11.04
N THR A 41 2.30 -8.92 10.74
CA THR A 41 2.19 -10.35 11.01
C THR A 41 1.97 -10.64 12.49
N LYS A 42 2.68 -9.93 13.37
CA LYS A 42 2.51 -10.06 14.83
C LYS A 42 1.10 -9.65 15.27
N LEU A 43 0.62 -8.51 14.81
CA LEU A 43 -0.69 -7.97 15.18
C LEU A 43 -1.84 -8.81 14.61
N MET A 44 -1.69 -9.35 13.41
CA MET A 44 -2.71 -10.19 12.77
C MET A 44 -2.84 -11.55 13.44
N ALA A 45 -1.76 -12.06 14.04
CA ALA A 45 -1.73 -13.30 14.82
C ALA A 45 -2.41 -14.52 14.12
N GLY A 46 -2.39 -14.55 12.79
CA GLY A 46 -3.03 -15.60 11.99
C GLY A 46 -4.56 -15.56 11.95
N TYR A 47 -5.20 -14.46 12.37
CA TYR A 47 -6.65 -14.35 12.43
C TYR A 47 -7.34 -14.46 11.07
N VAL A 48 -6.83 -13.73 10.06
CA VAL A 48 -7.28 -13.85 8.67
C VAL A 48 -6.13 -14.24 7.76
N HIS A 49 -6.44 -15.04 6.76
CA HIS A 49 -5.50 -15.37 5.70
C HIS A 49 -5.36 -14.16 4.76
N VAL A 50 -4.14 -13.67 4.60
CA VAL A 50 -3.76 -12.65 3.63
C VAL A 50 -3.03 -13.32 2.45
N PRO A 51 -2.96 -12.68 1.27
CA PRO A 51 -2.34 -13.26 0.08
C PRO A 51 -0.97 -13.88 0.34
N TYR A 52 -0.64 -14.93 -0.44
CA TYR A 52 0.46 -15.87 -0.16
C TYR A 52 1.81 -15.21 0.14
N LEU A 53 2.12 -14.09 -0.52
CA LEU A 53 3.29 -13.27 -0.21
C LEU A 53 2.88 -11.92 0.37
N LEU A 54 3.28 -11.66 1.62
CA LEU A 54 3.03 -10.37 2.27
C LEU A 54 3.70 -9.20 1.53
N THR A 55 4.71 -9.48 0.71
CA THR A 55 5.38 -8.51 -0.17
C THR A 55 4.48 -7.98 -1.28
N ASP A 56 3.53 -8.79 -1.72
CA ASP A 56 2.59 -8.47 -2.80
C ASP A 56 1.32 -7.81 -2.25
N TYR A 57 1.08 -7.98 -0.94
CA TYR A 57 -0.05 -7.41 -0.23
C TYR A 57 0.26 -6.04 0.37
N ILE A 58 1.35 -5.90 1.14
CA ILE A 58 1.77 -4.63 1.75
C ILE A 58 3.04 -4.16 1.05
N MET A 59 2.94 -3.13 0.22
CA MET A 59 4.02 -2.70 -0.67
C MET A 59 4.23 -1.19 -0.70
N THR A 60 5.31 -0.76 -1.35
CA THR A 60 5.56 0.65 -1.69
C THR A 60 5.15 0.93 -3.13
N PRO A 61 4.90 2.20 -3.51
CA PRO A 61 4.62 2.55 -4.89
C PRO A 61 5.74 2.08 -5.84
N SER A 62 5.37 1.60 -7.02
CA SER A 62 6.32 1.27 -8.09
C SER A 62 6.89 2.50 -8.78
N VAL A 63 6.21 3.65 -8.68
CA VAL A 63 6.65 4.91 -9.28
C VAL A 63 7.71 5.55 -8.39
N ALA A 64 8.90 5.74 -8.95
CA ALA A 64 10.03 6.37 -8.27
C ALA A 64 9.76 7.83 -7.88
N ASN A 65 10.56 8.37 -6.96
CA ASN A 65 10.60 9.79 -6.59
C ASN A 65 9.25 10.40 -6.16
N ASN A 66 8.39 9.61 -5.51
CA ASN A 66 7.02 10.03 -5.14
C ASN A 66 6.16 10.50 -6.33
N GLY A 67 6.47 10.04 -7.55
CA GLY A 67 5.78 10.47 -8.77
C GLY A 67 4.37 9.91 -8.97
N SER A 68 3.87 9.07 -8.05
CA SER A 68 2.56 8.40 -8.18
C SER A 68 1.41 9.38 -8.40
N ALA A 69 1.43 10.54 -7.71
CA ALA A 69 0.40 11.56 -7.88
C ALA A 69 0.44 12.20 -9.28
N THR A 70 1.64 12.49 -9.80
CA THR A 70 1.83 13.04 -11.15
C THR A 70 1.33 12.08 -12.22
N VAL A 71 1.66 10.79 -12.11
CA VAL A 71 1.16 9.76 -13.02
C VAL A 71 -0.37 9.64 -12.90
N GLY A 72 -0.91 9.68 -11.69
CA GLY A 72 -2.35 9.70 -11.44
C GLY A 72 -3.06 10.88 -12.11
N ASN A 73 -2.48 12.08 -12.07
CA ASN A 73 -3.04 13.26 -12.75
C ASN A 73 -3.10 13.06 -14.27
N PHE A 74 -2.05 12.50 -14.89
CA PHE A 74 -2.07 12.19 -16.32
C PHE A 74 -3.08 11.08 -16.66
N ALA A 75 -3.23 10.07 -15.80
CA ALA A 75 -4.23 9.03 -15.97
C ALA A 75 -5.66 9.61 -15.93
N LEU A 76 -5.94 10.52 -14.98
CA LEU A 76 -7.23 11.23 -14.90
C LEU A 76 -7.48 12.11 -16.13
N ALA A 77 -6.47 12.83 -16.62
CA ALA A 77 -6.61 13.63 -17.84
C ALA A 77 -6.91 12.77 -19.06
N LYS A 78 -6.26 11.61 -19.19
CA LYS A 78 -6.53 10.64 -20.25
C LYS A 78 -7.95 10.08 -20.16
N GLU A 79 -8.41 9.70 -18.97
CA GLU A 79 -9.78 9.19 -18.76
C GLU A 79 -10.83 10.24 -19.14
N LEU A 80 -10.57 11.52 -18.84
CA LEU A 80 -11.45 12.63 -19.24
C LEU A 80 -11.48 12.81 -20.76
N ASP A 81 -10.34 12.72 -21.43
CA ASP A 81 -10.25 12.82 -22.89
C ASP A 81 -11.02 11.67 -23.58
N GLU A 82 -10.82 10.43 -23.11
CA GLU A 82 -11.50 9.23 -23.63
C GLU A 82 -13.02 9.22 -23.40
N LYS A 83 -13.54 9.93 -22.40
CA LYS A 83 -15.00 10.05 -22.15
C LYS A 83 -15.68 11.14 -22.98
N ASN A 84 -14.92 12.09 -23.54
CA ASN A 84 -15.46 13.20 -24.32
C ASN A 84 -15.55 12.89 -25.84
N TYR A 85 -15.17 11.68 -26.23
CA TYR A 85 -15.32 11.10 -27.58
C TYR A 85 -16.02 9.73 -27.49
#